data_AF-A0AA45MVQ5-F1
#
_entry.id   AF-A0AA45MVQ5-F1
#
_cell.length_a   1.000
_cell.length_b   1.000
_cell.length_c   1.000
_cell.angle_alpha   90.00
_cell.angle_beta   90.00
_cell.angle_gamma   90.00
#
_symmetry.space_group_name_H-M   'P 1'
#
loop_
_entity.id
_entity.type
_entity.pdbx_description
1 polymer ?
#
loop_
_entity_poly.entity_id
_entity_poly.type
_entity_poly.pdbx_seq_one_letter_code
_entity_poly.pdbx_strand_id
1 'polypeptide(L)'
;MNYLTRFRPLILALPLLLAGCQSTMQRIADCKVGDWTAIGHKDGVQGEPSDYAERKDFCDDHSDDKKPAAIGAEAQYIAGWAQGNWDLWSQLGQQDGGKGLQPQYDAHAASDDVRKHKTPLNRPAYDAGWAIGNSEYWKGLGKRSGTDGQPLSAQKDAARARAAGMQLRFDEAAYTDGWQIGNRTFWQDAGYTDARNGTPDSAFRDRASNARSAGVQVQEEAYRAAWNGEIVNYWRNLGTQDAVSGKDFAMRSKEARAKGLKIFESEYRQAWEARLTDYWRQTGADDGYGKPFMLDDRIANAGRNGVFVIAATRDLYTAAWDEQNARYCMPENAFERGRTNSGMAVEVCRGELRNQLKHAYVSGQDYEVAAAKYRQAVDDANEISGRLNDARHRLDRLQREIRSNLEAKDRVVNDDTRRQDARREQERRDLIDYIRQLERQLDDARRWVERHEQQMQRLRREIY
;
A
#
# COMPACT_ATOMS: atom_id res chain seq x y z
N MET A 1 21.03 -42.47 0.23
CA MET A 1 21.04 -42.79 -1.22
C MET A 1 20.09 -41.83 -1.90
N ASN A 2 20.65 -40.91 -2.69
CA ASN A 2 20.01 -39.68 -3.18
C ASN A 2 19.54 -39.86 -4.63
N TYR A 3 18.24 -39.75 -4.90
CA TYR A 3 17.67 -39.77 -6.25
C TYR A 3 17.44 -38.37 -6.86
N LEU A 4 17.85 -37.30 -6.20
CA LEU A 4 17.55 -35.92 -6.60
C LEU A 4 18.67 -35.18 -7.37
N THR A 5 19.71 -35.87 -7.83
CA THR A 5 20.85 -35.24 -8.54
C THR A 5 20.93 -35.53 -10.04
N ARG A 6 19.91 -36.13 -10.68
CA ARG A 6 19.95 -36.46 -12.13
C ARG A 6 19.07 -35.62 -13.06
N PHE A 7 18.23 -34.71 -12.57
CA PHE A 7 17.34 -33.89 -13.42
C PHE A 7 17.68 -32.39 -13.49
N ARG A 8 18.80 -31.95 -12.91
CA ARG A 8 19.22 -30.54 -12.94
C ARG A 8 19.69 -29.97 -14.29
N PRO A 9 20.15 -30.73 -15.31
CA PRO A 9 20.58 -30.12 -16.57
C PRO A 9 19.42 -29.80 -17.53
N LEU A 10 18.20 -30.32 -17.31
CA LEU A 10 17.08 -30.13 -18.25
C LEU A 10 16.26 -28.85 -18.01
N ILE A 11 16.26 -28.32 -16.78
CA ILE A 11 15.43 -27.15 -16.41
C ILE A 11 16.11 -25.81 -16.78
N LEU A 12 17.44 -25.80 -16.99
CA LEU A 12 18.20 -24.62 -17.42
C LEU A 12 18.17 -24.38 -18.95
N ALA A 13 17.70 -25.34 -19.75
CA ALA A 13 17.62 -25.23 -21.21
C ALA A 13 16.28 -24.68 -21.74
N LEU A 14 15.22 -24.71 -20.94
CA LEU A 14 13.88 -24.23 -21.35
C LEU A 14 13.80 -22.70 -21.63
N PRO A 15 14.45 -21.79 -20.88
CA PRO A 15 14.36 -20.36 -21.17
C PRO A 15 15.15 -19.93 -22.42
N LEU A 16 16.15 -20.71 -22.86
CA LEU A 16 16.90 -20.43 -24.09
C LEU A 16 16.13 -20.81 -25.36
N LEU A 17 15.24 -21.80 -25.28
CA LEU A 17 14.40 -22.22 -26.41
C LEU A 17 13.21 -21.29 -26.64
N LEU A 18 12.70 -20.61 -25.60
CA LEU A 18 11.59 -19.66 -25.70
C LEU A 18 12.00 -18.31 -26.31
N ALA A 19 13.25 -17.88 -26.16
CA ALA A 19 13.75 -16.62 -26.72
C ALA A 19 13.84 -16.66 -28.26
N GLY A 20 14.21 -17.81 -28.84
CA GLY A 20 14.28 -17.99 -30.30
C GLY A 20 12.92 -17.96 -31.00
N CYS A 21 11.84 -18.37 -30.33
CA CYS A 21 10.50 -18.29 -30.90
C CYS A 21 9.98 -16.84 -30.96
N GLN A 22 10.37 -15.99 -30.02
CA GLN A 22 9.90 -14.60 -29.96
C GLN A 22 10.52 -13.73 -31.06
N SER A 23 11.80 -13.93 -31.39
CA SER A 23 12.46 -13.18 -32.47
C SER A 23 11.92 -13.55 -33.85
N THR A 24 11.68 -14.84 -34.13
CA THR A 24 11.08 -15.28 -35.40
C THR A 24 9.65 -14.77 -35.57
N MET A 25 8.81 -14.83 -34.52
CA MET A 25 7.45 -14.29 -34.58
C MET A 25 7.43 -12.78 -34.87
N GLN A 26 8.37 -12.02 -34.30
CA GLN A 26 8.50 -10.59 -34.58
C GLN A 26 8.89 -10.32 -36.03
N ARG A 27 9.87 -11.06 -36.58
CA ARG A 27 10.27 -10.92 -37.99
C ARG A 27 9.11 -11.22 -38.94
N ILE A 28 8.32 -12.27 -38.66
CA ILE A 28 7.11 -12.61 -39.44
C ILE A 28 6.09 -11.46 -39.38
N ALA A 29 5.84 -10.91 -38.20
CA ALA A 29 4.93 -9.78 -38.04
C ALA A 29 5.40 -8.54 -38.84
N ASP A 30 6.70 -8.26 -38.82
CA ASP A 30 7.26 -7.14 -39.59
C ASP A 30 7.09 -7.35 -41.11
N CYS A 31 7.27 -8.58 -41.60
CA CYS A 31 7.02 -8.93 -43.00
C CYS A 31 5.55 -8.74 -43.42
N LYS A 32 4.59 -8.99 -42.51
CA LYS A 32 3.16 -8.76 -42.78
C LYS A 32 2.83 -7.27 -42.89
N VAL A 33 3.56 -6.41 -42.17
CA VAL A 33 3.42 -4.94 -42.27
C VAL A 33 3.99 -4.44 -43.60
N GLY A 34 5.12 -5.01 -44.05
CA GLY A 34 5.70 -4.70 -45.37
C GLY A 34 6.38 -3.32 -45.46
N ASP A 35 6.66 -2.67 -44.34
CA ASP A 35 7.44 -1.43 -44.29
C ASP A 35 8.94 -1.75 -44.29
N TRP A 36 9.54 -1.74 -45.47
CA TRP A 36 10.96 -2.07 -45.66
C TRP A 36 11.90 -1.11 -44.92
N THR A 37 11.52 0.15 -44.72
CA THR A 37 12.34 1.10 -43.95
C THR A 37 12.37 0.72 -42.48
N ALA A 38 11.20 0.43 -41.89
CA ALA A 38 11.11 0.00 -40.49
C ALA A 38 11.74 -1.39 -40.27
N ILE A 39 11.59 -2.31 -41.22
CA ILE A 39 12.26 -3.63 -41.18
C ILE A 39 13.77 -3.46 -41.17
N GLY A 40 14.31 -2.66 -42.09
CA GLY A 40 15.75 -2.36 -42.15
C GLY A 40 16.24 -1.76 -40.84
N HIS A 41 15.54 -0.74 -40.33
CA HIS A 41 15.89 -0.07 -39.07
C HIS A 41 15.99 -1.05 -37.90
N LYS A 42 14.99 -1.91 -37.72
CA LYS A 42 14.99 -2.93 -36.66
C LYS A 42 16.19 -3.88 -36.78
N ASP A 43 16.47 -4.35 -37.99
CA ASP A 43 17.60 -5.25 -38.25
C ASP A 43 18.94 -4.55 -37.94
N GLY A 44 19.07 -3.27 -38.32
CA GLY A 44 20.24 -2.45 -38.00
C GLY A 44 20.43 -2.26 -36.49
N VAL A 45 19.35 -2.00 -35.73
CA VAL A 45 19.39 -1.85 -34.27
C VAL A 45 19.74 -3.18 -33.58
N GLN A 46 19.32 -4.31 -34.14
CA GLN A 46 19.66 -5.64 -33.64
C GLN A 46 21.10 -6.05 -33.97
N GLY A 47 21.78 -5.28 -34.83
CA GLY A 47 23.14 -5.57 -35.26
C GLY A 47 23.22 -6.66 -36.31
N GLU A 48 22.13 -6.95 -37.02
CA GLU A 48 22.12 -7.90 -38.13
C GLU A 48 22.88 -7.34 -39.34
N PRO A 49 23.43 -8.20 -40.22
CA PRO A 49 24.05 -7.75 -41.46
C PRO A 49 23.01 -7.11 -42.39
N SER A 50 23.46 -6.20 -43.26
CA SER A 50 22.61 -5.56 -44.26
C SER A 50 22.31 -6.52 -45.43
N ASP A 51 21.58 -7.60 -45.16
CA ASP A 51 21.24 -8.62 -46.17
C ASP A 51 19.76 -8.51 -46.56
N TYR A 52 19.51 -7.60 -47.51
CA TYR A 52 18.17 -7.43 -48.07
C TYR A 52 17.67 -8.71 -48.75
N ALA A 53 18.54 -9.45 -49.43
CA ALA A 53 18.13 -10.65 -50.18
C ALA A 53 17.62 -11.73 -49.23
N GLU A 54 18.36 -12.02 -48.16
CA GLU A 54 17.95 -12.98 -47.12
C GLU A 54 16.65 -12.52 -46.44
N ARG A 55 16.54 -11.23 -46.08
CA ARG A 55 15.34 -10.71 -45.44
C ARG A 55 14.12 -10.74 -46.36
N LYS A 56 14.32 -10.46 -47.65
CA LYS A 56 13.28 -10.54 -48.67
C LYS A 56 12.78 -11.96 -48.84
N ASP A 57 13.68 -12.93 -48.98
CA ASP A 57 13.32 -14.33 -49.12
C ASP A 57 12.58 -14.84 -47.88
N PHE A 58 13.03 -14.46 -46.68
CA PHE A 58 12.31 -14.75 -45.44
C PHE A 58 10.88 -14.19 -45.44
N CYS A 59 10.69 -12.94 -45.88
CA CYS A 59 9.36 -12.32 -45.93
C CYS A 59 8.47 -12.91 -47.02
N ASP A 60 9.02 -13.32 -48.16
CA ASP A 60 8.28 -13.99 -49.23
C ASP A 60 7.75 -15.36 -48.76
N ASP A 61 8.51 -16.06 -47.91
CA ASP A 61 8.12 -17.36 -47.34
C ASP A 61 7.05 -17.25 -46.23
N HIS A 62 6.95 -16.10 -45.56
CA HIS A 62 6.14 -15.95 -44.32
C HIS A 62 5.06 -14.86 -44.39
N SER A 63 4.90 -14.17 -45.51
CA SER A 63 3.80 -13.22 -45.71
C SER A 63 2.51 -13.93 -46.17
N ASP A 64 1.38 -13.60 -45.54
CA ASP A 64 0.10 -14.27 -45.79
C ASP A 64 -0.38 -14.09 -47.26
N ASP A 65 0.07 -13.01 -47.92
CA ASP A 65 -0.37 -12.64 -49.28
C ASP A 65 0.67 -12.93 -50.38
N LYS A 66 1.87 -13.43 -50.05
CA LYS A 66 3.02 -13.59 -50.98
C LYS A 66 3.22 -12.38 -51.91
N LYS A 67 2.96 -11.18 -51.40
CA LYS A 67 3.06 -9.94 -52.18
C LYS A 67 4.54 -9.69 -52.45
N PRO A 68 4.95 -9.57 -53.72
CA PRO A 68 6.34 -9.24 -54.03
C PRO A 68 6.70 -7.89 -53.44
N ALA A 69 7.94 -7.77 -52.96
CA ALA A 69 8.46 -6.50 -52.45
C ALA A 69 8.24 -5.36 -53.47
N ALA A 70 7.80 -4.21 -52.97
CA ALA A 70 7.53 -3.05 -53.81
C ALA A 70 8.80 -2.56 -54.53
N ILE A 71 8.63 -1.90 -55.68
CA ILE A 71 9.75 -1.27 -56.40
C ILE A 71 10.43 -0.26 -55.46
N GLY A 72 11.73 -0.43 -55.24
CA GLY A 72 12.53 0.40 -54.32
C GLY A 72 12.64 -0.10 -52.88
N ALA A 73 12.05 -1.26 -52.55
CA ALA A 73 12.12 -1.89 -51.23
C ALA A 73 13.56 -2.12 -50.73
N GLU A 74 14.48 -2.50 -51.62
CA GLU A 74 15.90 -2.66 -51.29
C GLU A 74 16.52 -1.35 -50.79
N ALA A 75 16.30 -0.24 -51.50
CA ALA A 75 16.82 1.06 -51.11
C ALA A 75 16.20 1.55 -49.79
N GLN A 76 14.91 1.29 -49.57
CA GLN A 76 14.21 1.58 -48.31
C GLN A 76 14.79 0.77 -47.14
N TYR A 77 15.01 -0.53 -47.35
CA TYR A 77 15.62 -1.42 -46.36
C TYR A 77 17.03 -0.97 -46.01
N ILE A 78 17.89 -0.74 -47.00
CA ILE A 78 19.28 -0.32 -46.78
C ILE A 78 19.32 1.02 -46.03
N ALA A 79 18.47 1.99 -46.40
CA ALA A 79 18.40 3.28 -45.72
C ALA A 79 17.94 3.13 -44.26
N GLY A 80 16.88 2.36 -44.03
CA GLY A 80 16.42 2.04 -42.68
C GLY A 80 17.50 1.36 -41.85
N TRP A 81 18.15 0.34 -42.43
CA TRP A 81 19.22 -0.43 -41.79
C TRP A 81 20.41 0.44 -41.42
N ALA A 82 20.84 1.34 -42.30
CA ALA A 82 21.93 2.26 -42.02
C ALA A 82 21.61 3.15 -40.81
N GLN A 83 20.36 3.65 -40.71
CA GLN A 83 19.91 4.40 -39.53
C GLN A 83 19.86 3.53 -38.28
N GLY A 84 19.37 2.29 -38.37
CA GLY A 84 19.30 1.38 -37.22
C GLY A 84 20.68 1.01 -36.69
N ASN A 85 21.64 0.74 -37.58
CA ASN A 85 23.02 0.49 -37.23
C ASN A 85 23.68 1.72 -36.59
N TRP A 86 23.36 2.92 -37.09
CA TRP A 86 23.78 4.16 -36.45
C TRP A 86 23.24 4.27 -35.03
N ASP A 87 21.95 3.99 -34.82
CA ASP A 87 21.31 4.08 -33.51
C ASP A 87 21.90 3.07 -32.50
N LEU A 88 22.15 1.82 -32.93
CA LEU A 88 22.82 0.81 -32.10
C LEU A 88 24.17 1.30 -31.58
N TRP A 89 25.06 1.70 -32.49
CA TRP A 89 26.41 2.11 -32.12
C TRP A 89 26.40 3.41 -31.33
N SER A 90 25.56 4.37 -31.70
CA SER A 90 25.36 5.62 -30.96
C SER A 90 24.87 5.34 -29.53
N GLN A 91 23.92 4.42 -29.35
CA GLN A 91 23.43 4.06 -28.02
C GLN A 91 24.52 3.45 -27.15
N LEU A 92 25.35 2.53 -27.69
CA LEU A 92 26.49 1.98 -26.96
C LEU A 92 27.46 3.08 -26.53
N GLY A 93 27.79 3.99 -27.45
CA GLY A 93 28.61 5.16 -27.15
C GLY A 93 28.02 6.01 -26.03
N GLN A 94 26.74 6.37 -26.14
CA GLN A 94 26.05 7.22 -25.16
C GLN A 94 26.04 6.58 -23.77
N GLN A 95 25.83 5.26 -23.68
CA GLN A 95 25.88 4.57 -22.39
C GLN A 95 27.26 4.62 -21.74
N ASP A 96 28.33 4.44 -22.51
CA ASP A 96 29.70 4.51 -21.99
C ASP A 96 30.08 5.93 -21.57
N GLY A 97 29.77 6.91 -22.43
CA GLY A 97 29.99 8.32 -22.14
C GLY A 97 29.21 8.79 -20.91
N GLY A 98 27.95 8.37 -20.77
CA GLY A 98 27.08 8.71 -19.63
C GLY A 98 27.57 8.13 -18.30
N LYS A 99 28.35 7.05 -18.34
CA LYS A 99 29.02 6.47 -17.17
C LYS A 99 30.36 7.15 -16.85
N GLY A 100 30.83 8.07 -17.70
CA GLY A 100 32.14 8.69 -17.57
C GLY A 100 33.29 7.74 -17.90
N LEU A 101 33.07 6.77 -18.80
CA LEU A 101 34.10 5.83 -19.24
C LEU A 101 34.86 6.36 -20.46
N GLN A 102 36.11 5.91 -20.61
CA GLN A 102 36.84 6.05 -21.88
C GLN A 102 36.06 5.39 -23.02
N PRO A 103 36.21 5.85 -24.28
CA PRO A 103 35.65 5.16 -25.44
C PRO A 103 36.00 3.66 -25.44
N GLN A 104 34.98 2.80 -25.38
CA GLN A 104 35.08 1.34 -25.35
C GLN A 104 34.76 0.68 -26.69
N TYR A 105 34.80 1.43 -27.79
CA TYR A 105 34.43 0.91 -29.11
C TYR A 105 35.13 -0.41 -29.46
N ASP A 106 36.44 -0.51 -29.24
CA ASP A 106 37.20 -1.72 -29.60
C ASP A 106 36.76 -2.93 -28.77
N ALA A 107 36.36 -2.70 -27.50
CA ALA A 107 35.80 -3.74 -26.64
C ALA A 107 34.42 -4.20 -27.14
N HIS A 108 33.55 -3.26 -27.55
CA HIS A 108 32.25 -3.58 -28.14
C HIS A 108 32.40 -4.29 -29.49
N ALA A 109 33.30 -3.83 -30.35
CA ALA A 109 33.60 -4.42 -31.65
C ALA A 109 34.18 -5.84 -31.54
N ALA A 110 34.91 -6.14 -30.47
CA ALA A 110 35.44 -7.47 -30.18
C ALA A 110 34.43 -8.39 -29.44
N SER A 111 33.27 -7.88 -29.02
CA SER A 111 32.30 -8.63 -28.23
C SER A 111 31.77 -9.86 -28.96
N ASP A 112 31.39 -10.88 -28.20
CA ASP A 112 30.82 -12.12 -28.74
C ASP A 112 29.54 -11.85 -29.55
N ASP A 113 28.74 -10.89 -29.12
CA ASP A 113 27.46 -10.60 -29.76
C ASP A 113 27.66 -9.94 -31.13
N VAL A 114 28.58 -8.97 -31.26
CA VAL A 114 28.96 -8.36 -32.55
C VAL A 114 29.54 -9.41 -33.49
N ARG A 115 30.39 -10.32 -32.96
CA ARG A 115 30.98 -11.40 -33.76
C ARG A 115 29.96 -12.43 -34.23
N LYS A 116 29.02 -12.83 -33.38
CA LYS A 116 27.97 -13.82 -33.71
C LYS A 116 26.99 -13.29 -34.75
N HIS A 117 26.54 -12.04 -34.60
CA HIS A 117 25.62 -11.41 -35.55
C HIS A 117 26.34 -10.83 -36.78
N LYS A 118 27.67 -10.92 -36.85
CA LYS A 118 28.48 -10.29 -37.91
C LYS A 118 28.14 -8.81 -38.08
N THR A 119 27.88 -8.13 -36.97
CA THR A 119 27.37 -6.75 -36.95
C THR A 119 28.33 -5.81 -37.66
N PRO A 120 27.89 -5.09 -38.69
CA PRO A 120 28.71 -4.07 -39.33
C PRO A 120 29.11 -2.97 -38.36
N LEU A 121 30.40 -2.66 -38.37
CA LEU A 121 31.04 -1.74 -37.45
C LEU A 121 30.79 -0.28 -37.84
N ASN A 122 30.43 0.57 -36.86
CA ASN A 122 30.16 1.99 -37.12
C ASN A 122 30.80 2.89 -36.05
N ARG A 123 32.10 3.17 -36.23
CA ARG A 123 32.87 4.02 -35.31
C ARG A 123 32.33 5.45 -35.23
N PRO A 124 31.98 6.13 -36.34
CA PRO A 124 31.44 7.49 -36.27
C PRO A 124 30.16 7.59 -35.45
N ALA A 125 29.24 6.63 -35.59
CA ALA A 125 28.02 6.58 -34.79
C ALA A 125 28.33 6.40 -33.30
N TYR A 126 29.23 5.47 -32.97
CA TYR A 126 29.67 5.26 -31.59
C TYR A 126 30.30 6.51 -30.97
N ASP A 127 31.24 7.16 -31.66
CA ASP A 127 31.91 8.34 -31.14
C ASP A 127 30.94 9.53 -30.98
N ALA A 128 29.96 9.67 -31.88
CA ALA A 128 28.89 10.66 -31.77
C ALA A 128 28.02 10.42 -30.53
N GLY A 129 27.57 9.18 -30.33
CA GLY A 129 26.84 8.78 -29.14
C GLY A 129 27.63 8.99 -27.86
N TRP A 130 28.91 8.59 -27.85
CA TRP A 130 29.81 8.77 -26.72
C TRP A 130 29.98 10.24 -26.34
N ALA A 131 30.12 11.12 -27.34
CA ALA A 131 30.17 12.55 -27.09
C ALA A 131 28.91 13.05 -26.37
N ILE A 132 27.72 12.63 -26.79
CA ILE A 132 26.43 12.96 -26.14
C ILE A 132 26.41 12.48 -24.69
N GLY A 133 26.72 11.21 -24.46
CA GLY A 133 26.74 10.64 -23.11
C GLY A 133 27.75 11.33 -22.20
N ASN A 134 28.95 11.63 -22.70
CA ASN A 134 29.97 12.34 -21.94
C ASN A 134 29.51 13.76 -21.57
N SER A 135 28.83 14.47 -22.46
CA SER A 135 28.21 15.76 -22.14
C SER A 135 27.16 15.61 -21.03
N GLU A 136 26.30 14.59 -21.08
CA GLU A 136 25.30 14.32 -20.02
C GLU A 136 25.96 14.03 -18.66
N TYR A 137 27.04 13.24 -18.66
CA TYR A 137 27.83 12.93 -17.46
C TYR A 137 28.38 14.20 -16.82
N TRP A 138 29.04 15.07 -17.60
CA TRP A 138 29.61 16.32 -17.10
C TRP A 138 28.53 17.32 -16.67
N LYS A 139 27.40 17.40 -17.38
CA LYS A 139 26.24 18.18 -16.97
C LYS A 139 25.67 17.71 -15.62
N GLY A 140 25.56 16.40 -15.42
CA GLY A 140 25.11 15.83 -14.15
C GLY A 140 26.08 16.10 -12.98
N LEU A 141 27.39 16.03 -13.23
CA LEU A 141 28.40 16.45 -12.25
C LEU A 141 28.33 17.94 -11.94
N GLY A 142 28.28 18.78 -12.97
CA GLY A 142 28.14 20.24 -12.82
C GLY A 142 26.93 20.60 -11.98
N LYS A 143 25.77 19.98 -12.26
CA LYS A 143 24.54 20.18 -11.49
C LYS A 143 24.72 19.90 -10.00
N ARG A 144 25.36 18.80 -9.63
CA ARG A 144 25.64 18.49 -8.22
C ARG A 144 26.54 19.55 -7.58
N SER A 145 27.65 19.90 -8.23
CA SER A 145 28.57 20.93 -7.75
C SER A 145 27.90 22.31 -7.61
N GLY A 146 26.94 22.62 -8.48
CA GLY A 146 26.15 23.86 -8.40
C GLY A 146 25.22 23.87 -7.20
N THR A 147 24.60 22.74 -6.85
CA THR A 147 23.73 22.61 -5.68
C THR A 147 24.49 22.79 -4.37
N ASP A 148 25.80 22.50 -4.33
CA ASP A 148 26.65 22.69 -3.16
C ASP A 148 26.97 24.19 -2.87
N GLY A 149 26.56 25.11 -3.75
CA GLY A 149 26.77 26.56 -3.57
C GLY A 149 28.24 26.98 -3.67
N GLN A 150 29.06 26.24 -4.41
CA GLN A 150 30.50 26.49 -4.58
C GLN A 150 30.80 27.30 -5.86
N PRO A 151 31.88 28.10 -5.90
CA PRO A 151 32.20 28.93 -7.05
C PRO A 151 32.53 28.10 -8.31
N LEU A 152 31.97 28.50 -9.44
CA LEU A 152 32.13 27.79 -10.73
C LEU A 152 33.61 27.64 -11.11
N SER A 153 34.44 28.65 -10.92
CA SER A 153 35.85 28.63 -11.32
C SER A 153 36.61 27.49 -10.64
N ALA A 154 36.59 27.43 -9.31
CA ALA A 154 37.27 26.39 -8.54
C ALA A 154 36.73 24.98 -8.86
N GLN A 155 35.40 24.85 -8.97
CA GLN A 155 34.75 23.58 -9.28
C GLN A 155 35.09 23.09 -10.69
N LYS A 156 35.17 24.01 -11.65
CA LYS A 156 35.53 23.70 -13.03
C LYS A 156 36.98 23.26 -13.17
N ASP A 157 37.91 23.91 -12.47
CA ASP A 157 39.32 23.52 -12.49
C ASP A 157 39.53 22.15 -11.83
N ALA A 158 38.83 21.86 -10.74
CA ALA A 158 38.82 20.53 -10.12
C ALA A 158 38.23 19.46 -11.06
N ALA A 159 37.13 19.76 -11.76
CA ALA A 159 36.54 18.86 -12.74
C ALA A 159 37.49 18.60 -13.92
N ARG A 160 38.19 19.63 -14.41
CA ARG A 160 39.20 19.49 -15.48
C ARG A 160 40.39 18.62 -15.03
N ALA A 161 40.89 18.82 -13.80
CA ALA A 161 41.95 17.99 -13.25
C ALA A 161 41.52 16.53 -13.09
N ARG A 162 40.28 16.29 -12.63
CA ARG A 162 39.69 14.94 -12.54
C ARG A 162 39.55 14.29 -13.91
N ALA A 163 39.09 15.04 -14.91
CA ALA A 163 39.01 14.55 -16.29
C ALA A 163 40.38 14.09 -16.79
N ALA A 164 41.43 14.91 -16.59
CA ALA A 164 42.79 14.57 -16.95
C ALA A 164 43.30 13.29 -16.24
N GLY A 165 43.01 13.13 -14.95
CA GLY A 165 43.37 11.93 -14.18
C GLY A 165 42.67 10.65 -14.65
N MET A 166 41.44 10.77 -15.16
CA MET A 166 40.70 9.65 -15.76
C MET A 166 40.96 9.52 -17.28
N GLN A 167 41.83 10.37 -17.84
CA GLN A 167 42.08 10.57 -19.26
C GLN A 167 40.82 10.94 -20.08
N LEU A 168 39.72 11.33 -19.41
CA LEU A 168 38.41 11.53 -20.01
C LEU A 168 38.33 12.90 -20.69
N ARG A 169 37.64 13.01 -21.83
CA ARG A 169 37.39 14.30 -22.47
C ARG A 169 36.49 15.16 -21.57
N PHE A 170 37.02 16.26 -21.06
CA PHE A 170 36.23 17.23 -20.31
C PHE A 170 35.30 18.01 -21.24
N ASP A 171 34.00 17.99 -20.95
CA ASP A 171 33.03 18.87 -21.62
C ASP A 171 32.72 20.07 -20.72
N GLU A 172 33.43 21.17 -20.97
CA GLU A 172 33.33 22.39 -20.18
C GLU A 172 31.96 23.08 -20.31
N ALA A 173 31.36 23.05 -21.50
CA ALA A 173 30.07 23.70 -21.75
C ALA A 173 28.96 22.94 -21.02
N ALA A 174 28.93 21.62 -21.14
CA ALA A 174 27.95 20.79 -20.46
C ALA A 174 28.08 20.88 -18.93
N TYR A 175 29.32 20.86 -18.41
CA TYR A 175 29.57 21.07 -16.99
C TYR A 175 29.05 22.42 -16.49
N THR A 176 29.32 23.49 -17.23
CA THR A 176 28.89 24.85 -16.88
C THR A 176 27.37 25.00 -16.89
N ASP A 177 26.70 24.47 -17.91
CA ASP A 177 25.23 24.44 -18.00
C ASP A 177 24.62 23.66 -16.82
N GLY A 178 25.18 22.48 -16.52
CA GLY A 178 24.81 21.71 -15.34
C GLY A 178 24.95 22.52 -14.07
N TRP A 179 26.10 23.16 -13.85
CA TRP A 179 26.37 23.98 -12.68
C TRP A 179 25.40 25.15 -12.53
N GLN A 180 25.04 25.83 -13.62
CA GLN A 180 24.04 26.91 -13.58
C GLN A 180 22.67 26.41 -13.10
N ILE A 181 22.24 25.24 -13.58
CA ILE A 181 21.01 24.58 -13.12
C ILE A 181 21.10 24.27 -11.62
N GLY A 182 22.22 23.66 -11.19
CA GLY A 182 22.45 23.33 -9.78
C GLY A 182 22.47 24.54 -8.86
N ASN A 183 23.16 25.61 -9.28
CA ASN A 183 23.25 26.86 -8.54
C ASN A 183 21.87 27.54 -8.42
N ARG A 184 21.03 27.49 -9.46
CA ARG A 184 19.64 27.93 -9.35
C ARG A 184 18.89 27.17 -8.26
N THR A 185 19.06 25.84 -8.20
CA THR A 185 18.46 25.00 -7.14
C THR A 185 18.99 25.37 -5.75
N PHE A 186 20.30 25.57 -5.58
CA PHE A 186 20.88 26.03 -4.31
C PHE A 186 20.19 27.30 -3.77
N TRP A 187 19.98 28.31 -4.64
CA TRP A 187 19.31 29.55 -4.23
C TRP A 187 17.82 29.37 -3.98
N GLN A 188 17.14 28.50 -4.74
CA GLN A 188 15.74 28.13 -4.46
C GLN A 188 15.60 27.48 -3.08
N ASP A 189 16.46 26.50 -2.77
CA ASP A 189 16.44 25.78 -1.50
C ASP A 189 16.76 26.72 -0.31
N ALA A 190 17.70 27.65 -0.51
CA ALA A 190 18.00 28.68 0.47
C ALA A 190 16.79 29.58 0.74
N GLY A 191 16.14 30.09 -0.32
CA GLY A 191 14.95 30.94 -0.19
C GLY A 191 13.77 30.21 0.47
N TYR A 192 13.54 28.96 0.07
CA TYR A 192 12.56 28.07 0.68
C TYR A 192 12.83 27.88 2.18
N THR A 193 14.06 27.51 2.55
CA THR A 193 14.44 27.25 3.94
C THR A 193 14.34 28.49 4.81
N ASP A 194 14.81 29.64 4.30
CA ASP A 194 14.75 30.91 5.03
C ASP A 194 13.29 31.33 5.27
N ALA A 195 12.40 31.21 4.27
CA ALA A 195 10.98 31.48 4.44
C ALA A 195 10.30 30.52 5.44
N ARG A 196 10.59 29.22 5.33
CA ARG A 196 10.05 28.18 6.23
C ARG A 196 10.43 28.40 7.69
N ASN A 197 11.58 29.00 7.95
CA ASN A 197 12.07 29.33 9.28
C ASN A 197 11.63 30.73 9.76
N GLY A 198 10.87 31.48 8.96
CA GLY A 198 10.48 32.85 9.28
C GLY A 198 11.64 33.84 9.26
N THR A 199 12.70 33.54 8.49
CA THR A 199 13.81 34.46 8.23
C THR A 199 13.34 35.53 7.23
N PRO A 200 13.55 36.82 7.51
CA PRO A 200 13.14 37.90 6.63
C PRO A 200 13.92 37.87 5.30
N ASP A 201 13.28 38.29 4.22
CA ASP A 201 13.91 38.41 2.90
C ASP A 201 15.15 39.35 2.90
N SER A 202 15.26 40.26 3.87
CA SER A 202 16.46 41.08 4.05
C SER A 202 17.74 40.27 4.28
N ALA A 203 17.64 39.05 4.83
CA ALA A 203 18.77 38.13 5.00
C ALA A 203 19.42 37.72 3.66
N PHE A 204 18.68 37.84 2.55
CA PHE A 204 19.24 37.66 1.21
C PHE A 204 20.45 38.55 0.96
N ARG A 205 20.45 39.79 1.48
CA ARG A 205 21.54 40.75 1.23
C ARG A 205 22.87 40.23 1.78
N ASP A 206 22.87 39.74 3.01
CA ASP A 206 24.06 39.22 3.67
C ASP A 206 24.53 37.93 2.99
N ARG A 207 23.59 37.03 2.67
CA ARG A 207 23.87 35.79 1.93
C ARG A 207 24.47 36.07 0.54
N ALA A 208 23.89 37.02 -0.20
CA ALA A 208 24.38 37.42 -1.51
C ALA A 208 25.75 38.09 -1.42
N SER A 209 26.01 38.89 -0.39
CA SER A 209 27.34 39.48 -0.13
C SER A 209 28.39 38.39 0.10
N ASN A 210 28.10 37.43 0.98
CA ASN A 210 29.00 36.30 1.28
C ASN A 210 29.21 35.38 0.06
N ALA A 211 28.17 35.15 -0.74
CA ALA A 211 28.28 34.38 -1.96
C ALA A 211 29.17 35.08 -2.99
N ARG A 212 29.01 36.40 -3.18
CA ARG A 212 29.85 37.19 -4.09
C ARG A 212 31.32 37.21 -3.65
N SER A 213 31.59 37.36 -2.35
CA SER A 213 32.97 37.34 -1.83
C SER A 213 33.61 35.96 -1.99
N ALA A 214 32.83 34.89 -1.97
CA ALA A 214 33.28 33.53 -2.26
C ALA A 214 33.34 33.20 -3.78
N GLY A 215 32.96 34.14 -4.67
CA GLY A 215 32.94 33.92 -6.12
C GLY A 215 31.77 33.08 -6.64
N VAL A 216 30.72 32.90 -5.85
CA VAL A 216 29.50 32.16 -6.21
C VAL A 216 28.54 33.09 -6.94
N GLN A 217 27.99 32.63 -8.07
CA GLN A 217 27.00 33.40 -8.83
C GLN A 217 25.68 33.48 -8.04
N VAL A 218 25.19 34.69 -7.81
CA VAL A 218 23.93 34.93 -7.10
C VAL A 218 22.73 34.77 -8.03
N GLN A 219 21.71 34.01 -7.59
CA GLN A 219 20.44 33.82 -8.30
C GLN A 219 19.29 34.43 -7.47
N GLU A 220 19.17 35.76 -7.51
CA GLU A 220 18.19 36.51 -6.69
C GLU A 220 16.74 36.13 -7.01
N GLU A 221 16.40 36.03 -8.30
CA GLU A 221 15.04 35.69 -8.73
C GLU A 221 14.62 34.31 -8.21
N ALA A 222 15.52 33.33 -8.29
CA ALA A 222 15.25 31.96 -7.85
C ALA A 222 15.03 31.90 -6.32
N TYR A 223 15.87 32.60 -5.55
CA TYR A 223 15.71 32.74 -4.11
C TYR A 223 14.38 33.41 -3.74
N ARG A 224 14.10 34.58 -4.31
CA ARG A 224 12.90 35.37 -3.95
C ARG A 224 11.61 34.68 -4.37
N ALA A 225 11.60 33.98 -5.51
CA ALA A 225 10.45 33.20 -5.95
C ALA A 225 10.13 32.08 -4.96
N ALA A 226 11.14 31.31 -4.53
CA ALA A 226 10.97 30.26 -3.53
C ALA A 226 10.56 30.82 -2.16
N TRP A 227 11.18 31.91 -1.73
CA TRP A 227 10.88 32.57 -0.45
C TRP A 227 9.43 33.09 -0.42
N ASN A 228 8.99 33.80 -1.47
CA ASN A 228 7.63 34.34 -1.56
C ASN A 228 6.56 33.23 -1.61
N GLY A 229 6.88 32.07 -2.20
CA GLY A 229 5.99 30.92 -2.21
C GLY A 229 5.85 30.30 -0.82
N GLU A 230 6.97 30.08 -0.12
CA GLU A 230 6.98 29.32 1.13
C GLU A 230 6.61 30.15 2.37
N ILE A 231 6.81 31.47 2.35
CA ILE A 231 6.51 32.33 3.51
C ILE A 231 5.02 32.27 3.88
N VAL A 232 4.15 32.01 2.90
CA VAL A 232 2.71 31.82 3.13
C VAL A 232 2.47 30.56 3.97
N ASN A 233 3.19 29.47 3.69
CA ASN A 233 3.09 28.22 4.46
C ASN A 233 3.62 28.38 5.88
N TYR A 234 4.70 29.15 6.06
CA TYR A 234 5.16 29.53 7.40
C TYR A 234 4.03 30.14 8.24
N TRP A 235 3.29 31.11 7.70
CA TRP A 235 2.18 31.75 8.42
C TRP A 235 1.00 30.81 8.69
N ARG A 236 0.66 29.91 7.74
CA ARG A 236 -0.38 28.88 7.97
C ARG A 236 0.01 27.90 9.08
N ASN A 237 1.25 27.43 9.07
CA ASN A 237 1.77 26.52 10.09
C ASN A 237 1.80 27.21 11.46
N LEU A 238 2.21 28.47 11.50
CA LEU A 238 2.22 29.27 12.71
C LEU A 238 0.81 29.45 13.27
N GLY A 239 -0.18 29.78 12.42
CA GLY A 239 -1.59 29.89 12.84
C GLY A 239 -2.12 28.59 13.43
N THR A 240 -1.80 27.46 12.81
CA THR A 240 -2.18 26.12 13.31
C THR A 240 -1.55 25.81 14.67
N GLN A 241 -0.26 26.11 14.84
CA GLN A 241 0.44 25.88 16.11
C GLN A 241 -0.09 26.79 17.23
N ASP A 242 -0.33 28.06 16.90
CA ASP A 242 -0.70 29.09 17.86
C ASP A 242 -2.14 28.96 18.36
N ALA A 243 -3.04 28.38 17.54
CA ALA A 243 -4.42 28.08 17.89
C ALA A 243 -4.60 27.31 19.21
N VAL A 244 -3.63 26.45 19.56
CA VAL A 244 -3.68 25.58 20.74
C VAL A 244 -2.46 25.76 21.65
N SER A 245 -1.76 26.88 21.56
CA SER A 245 -0.61 27.21 22.42
C SER A 245 -0.70 28.57 23.11
N GLY A 246 -1.85 29.25 23.03
CA GLY A 246 -2.13 30.50 23.73
C GLY A 246 -1.52 31.74 23.07
N LYS A 247 -1.01 31.63 21.84
CA LYS A 247 -0.50 32.77 21.07
C LYS A 247 -1.53 33.28 20.06
N ASP A 248 -1.59 34.59 19.93
CA ASP A 248 -2.50 35.28 19.01
C ASP A 248 -1.73 36.02 17.91
N PHE A 249 -2.50 36.49 16.93
CA PHE A 249 -1.92 37.23 15.82
C PHE A 249 -1.26 38.55 16.26
N ALA A 250 -1.76 39.21 17.31
CA ALA A 250 -1.22 40.50 17.75
C ALA A 250 0.24 40.35 18.23
N MET A 251 0.52 39.30 19.01
CA MET A 251 1.88 38.96 19.44
C MET A 251 2.76 38.59 18.23
N ARG A 252 2.30 37.73 17.32
CA ARG A 252 3.07 37.33 16.14
C ARG A 252 3.34 38.47 15.16
N SER A 253 2.37 39.37 14.99
CA SER A 253 2.51 40.57 14.16
C SER A 253 3.59 41.49 14.72
N LYS A 254 3.67 41.66 16.04
CA LYS A 254 4.73 42.42 16.70
C LYS A 254 6.11 41.77 16.52
N GLU A 255 6.21 40.45 16.73
CA GLU A 255 7.46 39.68 16.49
C GLU A 255 7.92 39.78 15.03
N ALA A 256 7.01 39.64 14.07
CA ALA A 256 7.29 39.72 12.64
C ALA A 256 7.77 41.13 12.24
N ARG A 257 7.11 42.19 12.72
CA ARG A 257 7.55 43.58 12.49
C ARG A 257 8.94 43.85 13.04
N ALA A 258 9.24 43.36 14.25
CA ALA A 258 10.56 43.52 14.87
C ALA A 258 11.66 42.85 14.04
N LYS A 259 11.34 41.76 13.34
CA LYS A 259 12.27 41.04 12.44
C LYS A 259 12.27 41.56 11.00
N GLY A 260 11.39 42.48 10.63
CA GLY A 260 11.20 42.89 9.23
C GLY A 260 10.60 41.78 8.34
N LEU A 261 9.86 40.84 8.92
CA LEU A 261 9.22 39.73 8.19
C LEU A 261 7.92 40.20 7.52
N LYS A 262 7.70 39.80 6.27
CA LYS A 262 6.43 40.05 5.57
C LYS A 262 5.29 39.30 6.29
N ILE A 263 4.19 40.00 6.54
CA ILE A 263 3.03 39.49 7.29
C ILE A 263 1.95 39.02 6.32
N PHE A 264 1.44 37.80 6.58
CA PHE A 264 0.32 37.19 5.87
C PHE A 264 -0.80 36.87 6.87
N GLU A 265 -1.56 37.92 7.24
CA GLU A 265 -2.59 37.85 8.28
C GLU A 265 -3.74 36.93 7.90
N SER A 266 -4.20 37.01 6.65
CA SER A 266 -5.33 36.21 6.17
C SER A 266 -5.04 34.72 6.30
N GLU A 267 -3.86 34.28 5.85
CA GLU A 267 -3.45 32.89 5.85
C GLU A 267 -3.17 32.37 7.26
N TYR A 268 -2.62 33.21 8.13
CA TYR A 268 -2.50 32.89 9.55
C TYR A 268 -3.89 32.69 10.20
N ARG A 269 -4.80 33.65 10.03
CA ARG A 269 -6.12 33.63 10.68
C ARG A 269 -6.96 32.46 10.19
N GLN A 270 -6.99 32.20 8.88
CA GLN A 270 -7.72 31.05 8.31
C GLN A 270 -7.22 29.72 8.90
N ALA A 271 -5.90 29.52 8.97
CA ALA A 271 -5.32 28.30 9.53
C ALA A 271 -5.59 28.19 11.04
N TRP A 272 -5.53 29.31 11.77
CA TRP A 272 -5.82 29.39 13.20
C TRP A 272 -7.29 29.06 13.50
N GLU A 273 -8.24 29.65 12.77
CA GLU A 273 -9.69 29.41 12.92
C GLU A 273 -10.06 27.97 12.54
N ALA A 274 -9.47 27.44 11.46
CA ALA A 274 -9.67 26.05 11.04
C ALA A 274 -9.19 25.09 12.14
N ARG A 275 -8.00 25.31 12.71
CA ARG A 275 -7.47 24.47 13.79
C ARG A 275 -8.33 24.51 15.05
N LEU A 276 -8.83 25.69 15.43
CA LEU A 276 -9.75 25.82 16.58
C LEU A 276 -11.07 25.11 16.32
N THR A 277 -11.59 25.21 15.10
CA THR A 277 -12.80 24.49 14.70
C THR A 277 -12.64 22.98 14.90
N ASP A 278 -11.52 22.44 14.43
CA ASP A 278 -11.21 21.02 14.59
C ASP A 278 -10.99 20.63 16.05
N TYR A 279 -10.30 21.47 16.83
CA TYR A 279 -10.09 21.23 18.25
C TYR A 279 -11.42 21.11 19.01
N TRP A 280 -12.34 22.05 18.81
CA TRP A 280 -13.62 22.07 19.54
C TRP A 280 -14.54 20.92 19.12
N ARG A 281 -14.53 20.56 17.83
CA ARG A 281 -15.21 19.36 17.33
C ARG A 281 -14.64 18.09 17.96
N GLN A 282 -13.31 17.95 17.97
CA GLN A 282 -12.65 16.78 18.56
C GLN A 282 -12.93 16.68 20.06
N THR A 283 -12.84 17.79 20.79
CA THR A 283 -13.12 17.82 22.23
C THR A 283 -14.55 17.39 22.53
N GLY A 284 -15.54 17.88 21.76
CA GLY A 284 -16.93 17.47 21.90
C GLY A 284 -17.15 15.98 21.62
N ALA A 285 -16.46 15.44 20.61
CA ALA A 285 -16.49 14.01 20.32
C ALA A 285 -15.85 13.16 21.44
N ASP A 286 -14.69 13.57 21.95
CA ASP A 286 -13.96 12.88 23.01
C ASP A 286 -14.74 12.86 24.34
N ASP A 287 -15.47 13.93 24.63
CA ASP A 287 -16.37 14.07 25.78
C ASP A 287 -17.76 13.45 25.53
N GLY A 288 -18.00 12.90 24.34
CA GLY A 288 -19.23 12.19 24.00
C GLY A 288 -19.19 10.71 24.35
N TYR A 289 -20.10 9.95 23.74
CA TYR A 289 -20.22 8.50 23.88
C TYR A 289 -20.43 8.03 25.34
N GLY A 290 -21.52 8.50 25.97
CA GLY A 290 -21.90 8.10 27.32
C GLY A 290 -21.21 8.87 28.44
N LYS A 291 -20.44 9.91 28.10
CA LYS A 291 -19.78 10.79 29.08
C LYS A 291 -20.58 12.10 29.29
N PRO A 292 -20.38 12.79 30.44
CA PRO A 292 -21.08 14.03 30.75
C PRO A 292 -20.79 15.16 29.76
N PHE A 293 -21.72 16.11 29.66
CA PHE A 293 -21.52 17.33 28.87
C PHE A 293 -20.65 18.33 29.65
N MET A 294 -19.43 18.61 29.15
CA MET A 294 -18.40 19.37 29.86
C MET A 294 -18.10 20.75 29.27
N LEU A 295 -18.95 21.28 28.36
CA LEU A 295 -18.62 22.50 27.60
C LEU A 295 -18.25 23.70 28.49
N ASP A 296 -19.03 23.98 29.53
CA ASP A 296 -18.80 25.15 30.38
C ASP A 296 -17.47 25.02 31.15
N ASP A 297 -17.14 23.82 31.62
CA ASP A 297 -15.83 23.52 32.24
C ASP A 297 -14.69 23.66 31.23
N ARG A 298 -14.88 23.21 29.98
CA ARG A 298 -13.89 23.34 28.91
C ARG A 298 -13.63 24.80 28.56
N ILE A 299 -14.68 25.62 28.46
CA ILE A 299 -14.59 27.06 28.21
C ILE A 299 -13.90 27.77 29.37
N ALA A 300 -14.26 27.46 30.61
CA ALA A 300 -13.67 28.05 31.80
C ALA A 300 -12.16 27.77 31.92
N ASN A 301 -11.69 26.61 31.44
CA ASN A 301 -10.29 26.21 31.47
C ASN A 301 -9.54 26.44 30.15
N ALA A 302 -10.19 26.94 29.09
CA ALA A 302 -9.59 27.10 27.76
C ALA A 302 -8.29 27.92 27.79
N GLY A 303 -8.32 29.07 28.47
CA GLY A 303 -7.14 29.93 28.62
C GLY A 303 -5.97 29.26 29.36
N ARG A 304 -6.25 28.46 30.41
CA ARG A 304 -5.22 27.67 31.11
C ARG A 304 -4.61 26.60 30.20
N ASN A 305 -5.41 26.04 29.31
CA ASN A 305 -5.00 25.00 28.38
C ASN A 305 -4.37 25.56 27.10
N GLY A 306 -4.22 26.88 26.99
CA GLY A 306 -3.64 27.53 25.80
C GLY A 306 -4.56 27.49 24.58
N VAL A 307 -5.87 27.34 24.77
CA VAL A 307 -6.85 27.26 23.68
C VAL A 307 -7.78 28.47 23.70
N PHE A 308 -8.14 28.96 22.53
CA PHE A 308 -9.07 30.07 22.36
C PHE A 308 -10.51 29.60 22.13
N VAL A 309 -11.45 30.34 22.69
CA VAL A 309 -12.88 30.17 22.45
C VAL A 309 -13.28 31.03 21.25
N ILE A 310 -13.96 30.44 20.27
CA ILE A 310 -14.45 31.11 19.07
C ILE A 310 -15.98 31.19 19.11
N ALA A 311 -16.57 32.06 18.29
CA ALA A 311 -18.03 32.21 18.23
C ALA A 311 -18.76 30.88 17.98
N ALA A 312 -18.19 30.01 17.15
CA ALA A 312 -18.74 28.69 16.82
C ALA A 312 -18.45 27.59 17.86
N THR A 313 -17.70 27.86 18.94
CA THR A 313 -17.26 26.83 19.91
C THR A 313 -18.44 26.02 20.47
N ARG A 314 -19.52 26.70 20.88
CA ARG A 314 -20.69 26.04 21.47
C ARG A 314 -21.35 25.09 20.48
N ASP A 315 -21.58 25.55 19.26
CA ASP A 315 -22.26 24.76 18.22
C ASP A 315 -21.41 23.56 17.79
N LEU A 316 -20.10 23.77 17.57
CA LEU A 316 -19.17 22.72 17.16
C LEU A 316 -19.02 21.62 18.21
N TYR A 317 -18.83 22.00 19.47
CA TYR A 317 -18.73 21.06 20.57
C TYR A 317 -20.03 20.29 20.76
N THR A 318 -21.16 21.00 20.82
CA THR A 318 -22.47 20.40 21.10
C THR A 318 -22.87 19.43 20.01
N ALA A 319 -22.71 19.81 18.73
CA ALA A 319 -23.02 18.93 17.61
C ALA A 319 -22.17 17.64 17.63
N ALA A 320 -20.87 17.75 17.92
CA ALA A 320 -19.98 16.60 17.98
C ALA A 320 -20.30 15.67 19.17
N TRP A 321 -20.61 16.25 20.32
CA TRP A 321 -21.03 15.51 21.51
C TRP A 321 -22.37 14.77 21.29
N ASP A 322 -23.35 15.48 20.72
CA ASP A 322 -24.66 14.93 20.38
C ASP A 322 -24.53 13.78 19.37
N GLU A 323 -23.66 13.93 18.36
CA GLU A 323 -23.41 12.88 17.37
C GLU A 323 -22.87 11.61 18.04
N GLN A 324 -21.89 11.72 18.92
CA GLN A 324 -21.33 10.57 19.63
C GLN A 324 -22.34 9.95 20.60
N ASN A 325 -23.16 10.77 21.25
CA ASN A 325 -24.20 10.26 22.14
C ASN A 325 -25.38 9.63 21.39
N ALA A 326 -25.73 10.11 20.21
CA ALA A 326 -26.69 9.43 19.34
C ALA A 326 -26.20 8.00 19.01
N ARG A 327 -24.88 7.84 18.79
CA ARG A 327 -24.27 6.51 18.58
C ARG A 327 -24.25 5.66 19.84
N TYR A 328 -24.16 6.25 21.02
CA TYR A 328 -24.19 5.53 22.30
C TYR A 328 -25.60 5.12 22.71
N CYS A 329 -26.57 6.03 22.54
CA CYS A 329 -27.98 5.92 22.95
C CYS A 329 -28.83 5.09 21.99
N MET A 330 -28.35 3.90 21.62
CA MET A 330 -29.10 2.94 20.82
C MET A 330 -29.63 1.79 21.69
N PRO A 331 -30.86 1.29 21.46
CA PRO A 331 -31.40 0.12 22.16
C PRO A 331 -30.47 -1.11 22.10
N GLU A 332 -29.79 -1.31 20.98
CA GLU A 332 -28.83 -2.40 20.79
C GLU A 332 -27.64 -2.29 21.74
N ASN A 333 -27.07 -1.09 21.89
CA ASN A 333 -25.96 -0.87 22.82
C ASN A 333 -26.41 -1.07 24.27
N ALA A 334 -27.62 -0.63 24.61
CA ALA A 334 -28.19 -0.83 25.93
C ALA A 334 -28.36 -2.33 26.24
N PHE A 335 -28.88 -3.09 25.27
CA PHE A 335 -29.02 -4.53 25.36
C PHE A 335 -27.67 -5.25 25.54
N GLU A 336 -26.66 -4.96 24.73
CA GLU A 336 -25.34 -5.58 24.86
C GLU A 336 -24.64 -5.22 26.19
N ARG A 337 -24.80 -3.98 26.67
CA ARG A 337 -24.33 -3.58 28.00
C ARG A 337 -25.06 -4.33 29.11
N GLY A 338 -26.37 -4.53 28.96
CA GLY A 338 -27.18 -5.35 29.87
C GLY A 338 -26.69 -6.79 29.95
N ARG A 339 -26.41 -7.41 28.79
CA ARG A 339 -25.83 -8.76 28.72
C ARG A 339 -24.52 -8.87 29.51
N THR A 340 -23.62 -7.92 29.30
CA THR A 340 -22.32 -7.92 30.00
C THR A 340 -22.39 -7.39 31.43
N ASN A 341 -23.58 -7.00 31.91
CA ASN A 341 -23.80 -6.29 33.17
C ASN A 341 -22.90 -5.04 33.34
N SER A 342 -22.55 -4.41 32.21
CA SER A 342 -21.79 -3.16 32.17
C SER A 342 -22.75 -1.99 32.37
N GLY A 343 -22.44 -1.03 33.24
CA GLY A 343 -23.30 0.15 33.42
C GLY A 343 -23.54 0.94 32.12
N MET A 344 -24.69 1.59 32.03
CA MET A 344 -25.02 2.55 30.97
C MET A 344 -25.51 3.86 31.59
N ALA A 345 -24.81 4.96 31.29
CA ALA A 345 -25.23 6.33 31.57
C ALA A 345 -26.45 6.72 30.71
N VAL A 346 -27.67 6.41 31.14
CA VAL A 346 -28.90 6.68 30.35
C VAL A 346 -29.30 8.16 30.45
N GLU A 347 -28.82 8.87 31.46
CA GLU A 347 -29.05 10.30 31.71
C GLU A 347 -28.49 11.20 30.61
N VAL A 348 -27.43 10.78 29.91
CA VAL A 348 -26.87 11.53 28.77
C VAL A 348 -27.74 11.43 27.50
N CYS A 349 -28.67 10.48 27.48
CA CYS A 349 -29.59 10.27 26.37
C CYS A 349 -30.82 11.18 26.49
N ARG A 350 -31.43 11.49 25.33
CA ARG A 350 -32.69 12.24 25.25
C ARG A 350 -33.78 11.60 26.11
N GLY A 351 -34.60 12.44 26.73
CA GLY A 351 -35.62 12.03 27.70
C GLY A 351 -36.54 10.94 27.15
N GLU A 352 -37.00 11.08 25.90
CA GLU A 352 -37.90 10.10 25.27
C GLU A 352 -37.30 8.69 25.12
N LEU A 353 -35.98 8.57 24.94
CA LEU A 353 -35.31 7.28 24.74
C LEU A 353 -35.00 6.55 26.05
N ARG A 354 -34.99 7.26 27.19
CA ARG A 354 -34.47 6.71 28.46
C ARG A 354 -35.20 5.46 28.92
N ASN A 355 -36.53 5.43 28.78
CA ASN A 355 -37.33 4.26 29.19
C ASN A 355 -37.08 3.07 28.27
N GLN A 356 -36.99 3.29 26.95
CA GLN A 356 -36.66 2.24 25.99
C GLN A 356 -35.26 1.67 26.24
N LEU A 357 -34.27 2.51 26.50
CA LEU A 357 -32.90 2.07 26.80
C LEU A 357 -32.84 1.27 28.12
N LYS A 358 -33.55 1.70 29.16
CA LYS A 358 -33.67 0.92 30.41
C LYS A 358 -34.32 -0.44 30.16
N HIS A 359 -35.36 -0.50 29.35
CA HIS A 359 -36.01 -1.75 29.00
C HIS A 359 -35.06 -2.68 28.23
N ALA A 360 -34.39 -2.17 27.19
CA ALA A 360 -33.42 -2.92 26.41
C ALA A 360 -32.26 -3.43 27.28
N TYR A 361 -31.78 -2.63 28.24
CA TYR A 361 -30.78 -3.03 29.21
C TYR A 361 -31.22 -4.22 30.07
N VAL A 362 -32.40 -4.15 30.67
CA VAL A 362 -32.95 -5.25 31.47
C VAL A 362 -33.20 -6.49 30.61
N SER A 363 -33.71 -6.31 29.38
CA SER A 363 -33.88 -7.40 28.41
C SER A 363 -32.55 -8.10 28.10
N GLY A 364 -31.44 -7.37 28.04
CA GLY A 364 -30.10 -7.93 27.90
C GLY A 364 -29.67 -8.79 29.09
N GLN A 365 -29.99 -8.38 30.32
CA GLN A 365 -29.74 -9.18 31.53
C GLN A 365 -30.57 -10.47 31.52
N ASP A 366 -31.86 -10.36 31.22
CA ASP A 366 -32.77 -11.51 31.10
C ASP A 366 -32.34 -12.45 29.98
N TYR A 367 -31.80 -11.91 28.88
CA TYR A 367 -31.26 -12.69 27.77
C TYR A 367 -30.10 -13.55 28.24
N GLU A 368 -29.16 -13.03 29.02
CA GLU A 368 -28.03 -13.84 29.50
C GLU A 368 -28.46 -14.92 30.49
N VAL A 369 -29.48 -14.65 31.32
CA VAL A 369 -30.09 -15.68 32.15
C VAL A 369 -30.72 -16.78 31.28
N ALA A 370 -31.43 -16.42 30.21
CA ALA A 370 -32.00 -17.37 29.26
C ALA A 370 -30.90 -18.12 28.48
N ALA A 371 -29.80 -17.47 28.11
CA ALA A 371 -28.67 -18.05 27.40
C ALA A 371 -27.90 -19.05 28.28
N ALA A 372 -27.78 -18.79 29.59
CA ALA A 372 -27.25 -19.76 30.55
C ALA A 372 -28.13 -21.01 30.64
N LYS A 373 -29.45 -20.84 30.73
CA LYS A 373 -30.42 -21.97 30.73
C LYS A 373 -30.41 -22.75 29.42
N TYR A 374 -30.30 -22.05 28.28
CA TYR A 374 -30.16 -22.67 26.97
C TYR A 374 -28.91 -23.57 26.92
N ARG A 375 -27.75 -23.05 27.34
CA ARG A 375 -26.50 -23.84 27.40
C ARG A 375 -26.67 -25.09 28.26
N GLN A 376 -27.24 -24.95 29.46
CA GLN A 376 -27.52 -26.09 30.32
C GLN A 376 -28.44 -27.12 29.65
N ALA A 377 -29.53 -26.69 29.02
CA ALA A 377 -30.46 -27.59 28.33
C ALA A 377 -29.81 -28.32 27.13
N VAL A 378 -28.89 -27.66 26.43
CA VAL A 378 -28.09 -28.28 25.35
C VAL A 378 -27.15 -29.33 25.93
N ASP A 379 -26.46 -29.04 27.03
CA ASP A 379 -25.56 -29.97 27.69
C ASP A 379 -26.32 -31.21 28.20
N ASP A 380 -27.48 -31.01 28.84
CA ASP A 380 -28.37 -32.09 29.28
C ASP A 380 -28.84 -32.96 28.10
N ALA A 381 -29.26 -32.34 26.99
CA ALA A 381 -29.67 -33.07 25.79
C ALA A 381 -28.51 -33.88 25.18
N ASN A 382 -27.30 -33.33 25.18
CA ASN A 382 -26.11 -34.02 24.70
C ASN A 382 -25.72 -35.19 25.60
N GLU A 383 -25.81 -35.05 26.92
CA GLU A 383 -25.55 -36.13 27.88
C GLU A 383 -26.55 -37.29 27.67
N ILE A 384 -27.85 -36.99 27.58
CA ILE A 384 -28.90 -38.00 27.38
C ILE A 384 -28.74 -38.66 26.01
N SER A 385 -28.40 -37.90 24.98
CA SER A 385 -28.09 -38.43 23.64
C SER A 385 -26.90 -39.39 23.67
N GLY A 386 -25.83 -39.04 24.40
CA GLY A 386 -24.68 -39.93 24.61
C GLY A 386 -25.09 -41.25 25.28
N ARG A 387 -25.81 -41.16 26.39
CA ARG A 387 -26.34 -42.34 27.12
C ARG A 387 -27.27 -43.20 26.25
N LEU A 388 -28.09 -42.58 25.40
CA LEU A 388 -28.98 -43.26 24.47
C LEU A 388 -28.18 -44.05 23.41
N ASN A 389 -27.14 -43.44 22.85
CA ASN A 389 -26.26 -44.11 21.89
C ASN A 389 -25.53 -45.30 22.54
N ASP A 390 -25.00 -45.13 23.74
CA ASP A 390 -24.35 -46.21 24.50
C ASP A 390 -25.31 -47.37 24.79
N ALA A 391 -26.54 -47.06 25.23
CA ALA A 391 -27.57 -48.06 25.48
C ALA A 391 -27.95 -48.81 24.20
N ARG A 392 -28.08 -48.11 23.06
CA ARG A 392 -28.35 -48.71 21.75
C ARG A 392 -27.20 -49.62 21.31
N HIS A 393 -25.94 -49.20 21.49
CA HIS A 393 -24.78 -50.04 21.19
C HIS A 393 -24.72 -51.29 22.08
N ARG A 394 -25.05 -51.17 23.37
CA ARG A 394 -25.13 -52.31 24.28
C ARG A 394 -26.23 -53.28 23.87
N LEU A 395 -27.41 -52.77 23.52
CA LEU A 395 -28.53 -53.60 23.04
C LEU A 395 -28.15 -54.35 21.76
N ASP A 396 -27.55 -53.66 20.79
CA ASP A 396 -27.11 -54.25 19.53
C ASP A 396 -26.02 -55.33 19.73
N ARG A 397 -25.08 -55.10 20.65
CA ARG A 397 -24.11 -56.13 21.07
C ARG A 397 -24.80 -57.33 21.71
N LEU A 398 -25.70 -57.11 22.67
CA LEU A 398 -26.43 -58.17 23.34
C LEU A 398 -27.28 -58.97 22.35
N GLN A 399 -27.94 -58.32 21.39
CA GLN A 399 -28.70 -58.98 20.34
C GLN A 399 -27.83 -59.87 19.43
N ARG A 400 -26.63 -59.40 19.07
CA ARG A 400 -25.65 -60.23 18.36
C ARG A 400 -25.19 -61.43 19.19
N GLU A 401 -24.89 -61.24 20.46
CA GLU A 401 -24.49 -62.32 21.37
C GLU A 401 -25.62 -63.35 21.54
N ILE A 402 -26.86 -62.91 21.71
CA ILE A 402 -28.04 -63.80 21.76
C ILE A 402 -28.13 -64.62 20.48
N ARG A 403 -28.08 -63.97 19.31
CA ARG A 403 -28.15 -64.65 18.00
C ARG A 403 -27.01 -65.65 17.81
N SER A 404 -25.77 -65.22 18.04
CA SER A 404 -24.58 -66.06 17.87
C SER A 404 -24.59 -67.27 18.80
N ASN A 405 -25.04 -67.12 20.04
CA ASN A 405 -25.17 -68.24 20.96
C ASN A 405 -26.30 -69.19 20.57
N LEU A 406 -27.43 -68.68 20.05
CA LEU A 406 -28.53 -69.52 19.58
C LEU A 406 -28.15 -70.34 18.35
N GLU A 407 -27.30 -69.80 17.47
CA GLU A 407 -26.86 -70.43 16.21
C GLU A 407 -25.61 -71.32 16.35
N ALA A 408 -25.01 -71.41 17.54
CA ALA A 408 -23.81 -72.22 17.79
C ALA A 408 -24.11 -73.73 17.64
N LYS A 409 -23.47 -74.38 16.67
CA LYS A 409 -23.70 -75.79 16.32
C LYS A 409 -23.39 -76.78 17.45
N ASP A 410 -22.44 -76.45 18.34
CA ASP A 410 -22.01 -77.31 19.45
C ASP A 410 -22.74 -77.02 20.77
N ARG A 411 -23.85 -76.28 20.71
CA ARG A 411 -24.58 -75.87 21.91
C ARG A 411 -25.32 -77.01 22.57
N VAL A 412 -24.97 -77.31 23.81
CA VAL A 412 -25.73 -78.23 24.68
C VAL A 412 -26.94 -77.50 25.29
N VAL A 413 -28.15 -77.96 25.00
CA VAL A 413 -29.38 -77.41 25.60
C VAL A 413 -29.68 -78.12 26.91
N ASN A 414 -29.37 -77.45 28.03
CA ASN A 414 -29.67 -77.91 29.39
C ASN A 414 -30.34 -76.81 30.24
N ASP A 415 -30.72 -77.11 31.48
CA ASP A 415 -31.37 -76.15 32.38
C ASP A 415 -30.56 -74.86 32.59
N ASP A 416 -29.23 -74.96 32.64
CA ASP A 416 -28.35 -73.80 32.83
C ASP A 416 -28.34 -72.87 31.61
N THR A 417 -28.27 -73.43 30.40
CA THR A 417 -28.37 -72.65 29.16
C THR A 417 -29.74 -72.00 28.99
N ARG A 418 -30.83 -72.65 29.43
CA ARG A 418 -32.18 -72.04 29.45
C ARG A 418 -32.27 -70.87 30.42
N ARG A 419 -31.66 -70.98 31.61
CA ARG A 419 -31.56 -69.87 32.57
C ARG A 419 -30.71 -68.72 32.07
N GLN A 420 -29.62 -69.01 31.35
CA GLN A 420 -28.78 -67.97 30.73
C GLN A 420 -29.53 -67.21 29.63
N ASP A 421 -30.26 -67.91 28.76
CA ASP A 421 -31.08 -67.28 27.72
C ASP A 421 -32.19 -66.41 28.33
N ALA A 422 -32.88 -66.91 29.36
CA ALA A 422 -33.91 -66.14 30.05
C ALA A 422 -33.35 -64.84 30.66
N ARG A 423 -32.14 -64.88 31.22
CA ARG A 423 -31.46 -63.69 31.75
C ARG A 423 -31.08 -62.69 30.65
N ARG A 424 -30.54 -63.15 29.52
CA ARG A 424 -30.18 -62.27 28.40
C ARG A 424 -31.42 -61.66 27.74
N GLU A 425 -32.50 -62.43 27.64
CA GLU A 425 -33.79 -61.93 27.13
C GLU A 425 -34.41 -60.90 28.10
N GLN A 426 -34.27 -61.09 29.41
CA GLN A 426 -34.67 -60.10 30.40
C GLN A 426 -33.83 -58.81 30.26
N GLU A 427 -32.50 -58.91 30.20
CA GLU A 427 -31.61 -57.76 30.00
C GLU A 427 -31.91 -57.02 28.69
N ARG A 428 -32.27 -57.76 27.62
CA ARG A 428 -32.71 -57.17 26.35
C ARG A 428 -33.98 -56.34 26.51
N ARG A 429 -34.97 -56.84 27.26
CA ARG A 429 -36.22 -56.10 27.54
C ARG A 429 -35.95 -54.88 28.40
N ASP A 430 -35.17 -55.03 29.46
CA ASP A 430 -34.80 -53.93 30.36
C ASP A 430 -34.05 -52.82 29.60
N LEU A 431 -33.13 -53.18 28.69
CA LEU A 431 -32.43 -52.22 27.83
C LEU A 431 -33.37 -51.52 26.84
N ILE A 432 -34.35 -52.23 26.26
CA ILE A 432 -35.35 -51.62 25.37
C ILE A 432 -36.19 -50.60 26.14
N ASP A 433 -36.64 -50.92 27.35
CA ASP A 433 -37.44 -50.01 28.17
C ASP A 433 -36.61 -48.82 28.68
N TYR A 434 -35.33 -49.04 29.02
CA TYR A 434 -34.40 -47.97 29.33
C TYR A 434 -34.14 -47.04 28.14
N ILE A 435 -33.96 -47.58 26.93
CA ILE A 435 -33.84 -46.80 25.69
C ILE A 435 -35.10 -45.95 25.47
N ARG A 436 -36.29 -46.53 25.60
CA ARG A 436 -37.56 -45.79 25.47
C ARG A 436 -37.69 -44.67 26.50
N GLN A 437 -37.18 -44.87 27.72
CA GLN A 437 -37.13 -43.83 28.74
C GLN A 437 -36.17 -42.70 28.34
N LEU A 438 -34.97 -43.03 27.87
CA LEU A 438 -33.98 -42.06 27.42
C LEU A 438 -34.48 -41.26 26.19
N GLU A 439 -35.18 -41.90 25.26
CA GLU A 439 -35.79 -41.22 24.11
C GLU A 439 -36.79 -40.14 24.56
N ARG A 440 -37.70 -40.47 25.49
CA ARG A 440 -38.63 -39.49 26.06
C ARG A 440 -37.91 -38.35 26.77
N GLN A 441 -36.88 -38.66 27.56
CA GLN A 441 -36.07 -37.66 28.26
C GLN A 441 -35.33 -36.74 27.27
N LEU A 442 -34.81 -37.29 26.17
CA LEU A 442 -34.16 -36.51 25.12
C LEU A 442 -35.14 -35.56 24.43
N ASP A 443 -36.36 -36.03 24.12
CA ASP A 443 -37.40 -35.19 23.52
C ASP A 443 -37.87 -34.08 24.48
N ASP A 444 -37.95 -34.36 25.79
CA ASP A 444 -38.19 -33.34 26.81
C ASP A 444 -37.05 -32.30 26.86
N ALA A 445 -35.79 -32.75 26.88
CA ALA A 445 -34.63 -31.87 26.89
C ALA A 445 -34.56 -30.98 25.64
N ARG A 446 -34.80 -31.54 24.44
CA ARG A 446 -34.89 -30.78 23.19
C ARG A 446 -35.98 -29.71 23.22
N ARG A 447 -37.14 -30.02 23.79
CA ARG A 447 -38.21 -29.02 23.99
C ARG A 447 -37.80 -27.89 24.95
N TRP A 448 -36.90 -28.13 25.91
CA TRP A 448 -36.34 -27.06 26.73
C TRP A 448 -35.36 -26.19 25.95
N VAL A 449 -34.50 -26.79 25.11
CA VAL A 449 -33.60 -26.06 24.20
C VAL A 449 -34.37 -25.08 23.32
N GLU A 450 -35.41 -25.58 22.62
CA GLU A 450 -36.25 -24.75 21.74
C GLU A 450 -36.97 -23.62 22.49
N ARG A 451 -37.50 -23.90 23.69
CA ARG A 451 -38.18 -22.88 24.51
C ARG A 451 -37.23 -21.75 24.93
N HIS A 452 -36.02 -22.08 25.37
CA HIS A 452 -35.05 -21.06 25.76
C HIS A 452 -34.52 -20.28 24.55
N GLU A 453 -34.37 -20.92 23.40
CA GLU A 453 -34.05 -20.23 22.15
C GLU A 453 -35.14 -19.23 21.74
N GLN A 454 -36.41 -19.64 21.77
CA GLN A 454 -37.54 -18.75 21.50
C GLN A 454 -37.62 -17.59 22.50
N GLN A 455 -37.35 -17.85 23.78
CA GLN A 455 -37.28 -16.82 24.81
C GLN A 455 -36.18 -15.79 24.49
N MET A 456 -34.98 -16.23 24.12
CA MET A 456 -33.88 -15.36 23.69
C MET A 456 -34.26 -14.50 22.47
N GLN A 457 -34.89 -15.11 21.46
CA GLN A 457 -35.36 -14.38 20.27
C GLN A 457 -36.45 -13.36 20.59
N ARG A 458 -37.34 -13.65 21.55
CA ARG A 458 -38.37 -12.72 22.01
C ARG A 458 -37.73 -11.51 22.69
N LEU A 459 -36.85 -11.73 23.67
CA LEU A 459 -36.15 -10.67 24.39
C LEU A 459 -35.38 -9.74 23.45
N ARG A 460 -34.74 -10.29 22.41
CA ARG A 460 -34.04 -9.49 21.40
C ARG A 460 -34.99 -8.63 20.55
N ARG A 461 -36.22 -9.07 20.29
CA ARG A 461 -37.19 -8.31 19.49
C ARG A 461 -37.88 -7.21 20.29
N GLU A 462 -38.05 -7.41 21.59
CA GLU A 462 -38.75 -6.47 22.50
C GLU A 462 -37.97 -5.16 22.75
N ILE A 463 -36.73 -5.04 22.28
CA ILE A 463 -35.93 -3.80 22.45
C ILE A 463 -36.34 -2.66 21.51
N TYR A 464 -37.12 -2.96 20.47
CA TYR A 464 -37.65 -2.02 19.48
C TYR A 464 -39.11 -1.71 19.77
#